data_AF-A0A3P6U0A9-F1
#
_entry.id   AF-A0A3P6U0A9-F1
#
_cell.length_a   1.000
_cell.length_b   1.000
_cell.length_c   1.000
_cell.angle_alpha   90.00
_cell.angle_beta   90.00
_cell.angle_gamma   90.00
#
_symmetry.space_group_name_H-M   'P 1'
#
loop_
_entity.id
_entity.type
_entity.pdbx_description
1 polymer ?
#
loop_
_entity_poly.entity_id
_entity_poly.type
_entity_poly.pdbx_seq_one_letter_code
_entity_poly.pdbx_strand_id
1 'polypeptide(L)' 'MVLRVLVTGAAGQIGYAIVLQIAKGDVFGLETPVVLVLFDVPPMLQSLEGVQFELQDCSLPTLK' A
#
# COMPACT_ATOMS: atom_id res chain seq x y z
N MET A 1 -7.66 -2.71 -16.68
CA MET A 1 -7.76 -1.39 -16.03
C MET A 1 -7.13 -1.53 -14.66
N VAL A 2 -6.29 -0.60 -14.21
CA VAL A 2 -5.61 -0.68 -12.90
C VAL A 2 -6.37 0.17 -11.89
N LEU A 3 -6.70 -0.40 -10.74
CA LEU A 3 -7.43 0.30 -9.67
C LEU A 3 -6.44 1.16 -8.86
N ARG A 4 -6.77 2.43 -8.63
CA ARG A 4 -5.96 3.33 -7.80
C ARG A 4 -6.60 3.45 -6.42
N VAL A 5 -5.84 3.14 -5.37
CA VAL A 5 -6.33 3.12 -3.99
C VAL A 5 -5.53 4.09 -3.15
N LEU A 6 -6.19 5.13 -2.62
CA LEU A 6 -5.61 6.05 -1.66
C LEU A 6 -5.76 5.50 -0.24
N VAL A 7 -4.66 5.42 0.50
CA VAL A 7 -4.66 5.10 1.93
C VAL A 7 -4.07 6.29 2.68
N THR A 8 -4.90 6.96 3.49
CA THR A 8 -4.46 8.04 4.39
C THR A 8 -4.04 7.47 5.74
N GLY A 9 -3.07 8.10 6.42
CA GLY A 9 -2.51 7.56 7.65
C GLY A 9 -1.79 6.24 7.40
N ALA A 10 -1.20 6.09 6.22
CA ALA A 10 -0.67 4.81 5.72
C ALA A 10 0.54 4.31 6.53
N ALA A 11 1.26 5.21 7.22
CA ALA A 11 2.36 4.85 8.11
C ALA A 11 1.89 4.59 9.56
N GLY A 12 0.60 4.80 9.87
CA GLY A 12 0.00 4.41 11.14
C GLY A 12 -0.22 2.89 11.23
N GLN A 13 -0.47 2.37 12.44
CA GLN A 13 -0.56 0.92 12.68
C GLN A 13 -1.61 0.20 11.81
N ILE A 14 -2.79 0.81 11.63
CA ILE A 14 -3.84 0.25 10.78
C ILE A 14 -3.48 0.40 9.30
N GLY A 15 -2.93 1.55 8.91
CA GLY A 15 -2.45 1.81 7.56
C GLY A 15 -1.41 0.77 7.13
N TYR A 16 -0.40 0.56 7.95
CA TYR A 16 0.66 -0.42 7.77
C TYR A 16 0.10 -1.84 7.61
N ALA A 17 -0.87 -2.24 8.45
CA ALA A 17 -1.48 -3.56 8.35
C ALA A 17 -2.31 -3.73 7.07
N ILE A 18 -3.06 -2.71 6.65
CA ILE A 18 -4.02 -2.85 5.54
C ILE A 18 -3.38 -2.71 4.16
N VAL A 19 -2.32 -1.91 4.00
CA VAL A 19 -1.68 -1.69 2.68
C VAL A 19 -1.16 -2.99 2.08
N LEU A 20 -0.60 -3.89 2.90
CA LEU A 20 -0.12 -5.19 2.44
C LEU A 20 -1.28 -6.09 1.98
N GLN A 21 -2.42 -6.08 2.67
CA GLN A 21 -3.58 -6.90 2.29
C GLN A 21 -4.22 -6.41 0.99
N ILE A 22 -4.28 -5.10 0.79
CA ILE A 22 -4.70 -4.51 -0.49
C ILE A 22 -3.71 -4.92 -1.58
N ALA A 23 -2.40 -4.75 -1.33
CA ALA A 23 -1.36 -5.09 -2.29
C ALA A 23 -1.33 -6.57 -2.65
N LYS A 24 -1.65 -7.49 -1.72
CA LYS A 24 -1.73 -8.95 -1.95
C LYS A 24 -2.95 -9.39 -2.76
N GLY A 25 -3.97 -8.54 -2.86
CA GLY A 25 -5.23 -8.87 -3.54
C GLY A 25 -6.33 -9.43 -2.63
N ASP A 26 -6.15 -9.42 -1.30
CA ASP A 26 -7.17 -9.94 -0.37
C ASP A 26 -8.45 -9.10 -0.35
N VAL A 27 -8.34 -7.81 -0.69
CA VAL A 27 -9.47 -6.86 -0.69
C VAL A 27 -10.21 -6.83 -2.03
N PHE A 28 -9.49 -6.87 -3.15
CA PHE A 28 -10.05 -6.65 -4.49
C PHE A 28 -9.92 -7.86 -5.44
N GLY A 29 -9.36 -8.98 -4.95
CA GLY A 29 -9.11 -10.20 -5.71
C GLY A 29 -7.73 -10.26 -6.36
N LEU A 30 -7.23 -11.48 -6.55
CA LEU A 30 -5.89 -11.77 -7.08
C LEU A 30 -5.70 -11.35 -8.56
N GLU A 31 -6.79 -11.14 -9.29
CA GLU A 31 -6.79 -10.72 -10.69
C GLU A 31 -6.91 -9.20 -10.87
N THR A 32 -7.05 -8.45 -9.78
CA THR A 32 -7.24 -6.99 -9.82
C THR A 32 -5.92 -6.28 -9.54
N PRO A 33 -5.21 -5.73 -10.55
CA PRO A 33 -4.01 -4.95 -10.32
C PRO A 33 -4.34 -3.62 -9.64
N VAL A 34 -3.54 -3.24 -8.65
CA VAL A 34 -3.70 -2.03 -7.85
C VAL A 34 -2.46 -1.14 -7.91
N VAL A 35 -2.67 0.17 -7.87
CA VAL A 35 -1.66 1.18 -7.54
C VAL A 35 -2.02 1.76 -6.18
N LEU A 36 -1.11 1.61 -5.21
CA LEU A 36 -1.26 2.22 -3.91
C LEU A 36 -0.76 3.66 -3.93
N VAL A 37 -1.62 4.59 -3.50
CA VAL A 37 -1.26 5.98 -3.20
C VAL A 37 -1.23 6.10 -1.69
N LEU A 38 -0.03 6.19 -1.13
CA LEU A 38 0.18 6.30 0.31
C LEU A 38 0.24 7.77 0.71
N PHE A 39 -0.56 8.16 1.70
CA PHE A 39 -0.61 9.53 2.19
C PHE A 39 -0.53 9.58 3.71
N ASP A 40 0.29 10.49 4.23
CA ASP A 40 0.38 10.74 5.66
C ASP A 40 0.83 12.18 5.96
N VAL A 41 0.81 12.56 7.23
CA VAL A 41 1.25 13.88 7.71
C VAL A 41 2.78 14.04 7.62
N PRO A 42 3.32 15.27 7.52
CA PRO A 42 4.76 15.49 7.33
C PRO A 42 5.70 14.77 8.32
N PRO A 43 5.37 14.67 9.63
CA PRO A 43 6.20 13.91 10.59
C PRO A 43 6.32 12.41 10.28
N MET A 44 5.41 11.85 9.48
CA MET A 44 5.37 10.42 9.17
C MET A 44 6.08 10.08 7.85
N LEU A 45 6.63 11.05 7.12
CA LEU A 45 7.20 10.81 5.78
C LEU A 45 8.29 9.74 5.76
N GLN A 46 9.21 9.74 6.73
CA GLN A 46 10.26 8.73 6.80
C GLN A 46 9.68 7.31 7.03
N SER A 47 8.66 7.20 7.88
CA SER A 47 7.96 5.93 8.08
C SER A 47 7.19 5.50 6.82
N LEU A 48 6.57 6.45 6.12
CA LEU A 48 5.84 6.23 4.88
C LEU A 48 6.76 5.71 3.75
N GLU A 49 8.00 6.25 3.67
CA GLU A 49 9.05 5.73 2.78
C GLU A 49 9.42 4.29 3.15
N GLY A 50 9.54 3.97 4.44
CA GLY A 50 9.75 2.60 4.91
C GLY A 50 8.64 1.65 4.45
N VAL A 51 7.38 2.05 4.59
CA VAL A 51 6.23 1.26 4.10
C VAL A 51 6.31 1.04 2.59
N GLN A 52 6.70 2.07 1.82
CA GLN A 52 6.89 1.93 0.38
C GLN A 52 7.98 0.90 0.05
N PHE A 53 9.12 0.94 0.73
CA PHE A 53 10.21 -0.02 0.50
C PHE A 53 9.81 -1.45 0.81
N GLU A 54 9.13 -1.67 1.94
CA GLU A 54 8.64 -3.02 2.29
C GLU A 54 7.63 -3.57 1.27
N LEU A 55 6.76 -2.72 0.74
CA LEU A 55 5.82 -3.12 -0.32
C LEU A 55 6.54 -3.47 -1.63
N GLN A 56 7.61 -2.75 -1.98
CA GLN A 56 8.44 -3.06 -3.14
C GLN A 56 9.16 -4.39 -2.99
N ASP A 57 9.73 -4.66 -1.81
CA ASP A 57 10.46 -5.90 -1.51
C ASP A 57 9.57 -7.15 -1.57
N CYS A 58 8.26 -7.00 -1.31
CA CYS A 58 7.31 -8.11 -1.40
C CYS A 58 7.10 -8.63 -2.84
N SER A 59 7.46 -7.85 -3.88
CA SER A 59 7.35 -8.24 -5.29
C SER A 59 5.98 -8.82 -5.68
N LEU A 60 4.91 -8.20 -5.18
CA LEU A 60 3.54 -8.71 -5.32
C LEU A 60 3.04 -8.51 -6.77
N PRO A 61 2.52 -9.55 -7.44
CA PRO A 61 2.09 -9.46 -8.85
C PRO A 61 0.93 -8.48 -9.07
N THR A 62 0.09 -8.32 -8.05
CA THR A 62 -1.07 -7.43 -7.97
C THR A 62 -0.71 -5.97 -7.73
N LEU A 63 0.47 -5.65 -7.20
CA LEU A 63 0.92 -4.28 -6.94
C LEU A 63 1.70 -3.73 -8.14
N LYS A 64 1.33 -2.53 -8.61
CA LYS A 64 1.92 -1.85 -9.77
C LYS A 64 2.58 -0.53 -9.40
#